data_AF-A0A956AXN3-F1
#
_entry.id   AF-A0A956AXN3-F1
#
_cell.length_a   1.000
_cell.length_b   1.000
_cell.length_c   1.000
_cell.angle_alpha   90.00
_cell.angle_beta   90.00
_cell.angle_gamma   90.00
#
_symmetry.space_group_name_H-M   'P 1'
#
loop_
_entity.id
_entity.type
_entity.pdbx_description
1 polymer ?
#
loop_
_entity_poly.entity_id
_entity_poly.type
_entity_poly.pdbx_seq_one_letter_code
_entity_poly.pdbx_strand_id
1 'polypeptide(L)'
;MIRLSFKVFAGLALLLLLPACSKLTPSGAPALTVHAHGQKFVVRLTVGPKVLLESDSYKSRETAREGAKVIKEKYGPVKCNTTHRVVVQAKNNRLLGKSEPFANKAACQKNIDVVKAALDRAALP
;
A
#
# COMPACT_ATOMS: atom_id res chain seq x y z
N MET A 1 45.19 -6.02 51.48
CA MET A 1 45.08 -6.88 50.27
C MET A 1 43.62 -7.28 50.06
N ILE A 2 43.28 -7.80 48.88
CA ILE A 2 41.92 -8.08 48.35
C ILE A 2 41.76 -9.59 48.09
N ARG A 3 40.56 -10.20 47.97
CA ARG A 3 39.18 -9.67 47.74
C ARG A 3 38.13 -10.30 48.68
N LEU A 4 36.99 -9.63 48.84
CA LEU A 4 35.70 -10.27 49.15
C LEU A 4 35.17 -11.02 47.91
N SER A 5 34.50 -12.16 48.10
CA SER A 5 33.76 -12.87 47.04
C SER A 5 32.60 -13.68 47.60
N PHE A 6 31.37 -13.15 47.56
CA PHE A 6 30.15 -13.96 47.48
C PHE A 6 29.12 -13.28 46.57
N LYS A 7 28.38 -14.11 45.83
CA LYS A 7 27.63 -13.71 44.63
C LYS A 7 26.29 -13.06 44.99
N VAL A 8 26.01 -11.89 44.42
CA VAL A 8 24.70 -11.23 44.52
C VAL A 8 23.73 -11.87 43.51
N PHE A 9 22.58 -12.31 44.01
CA PHE A 9 21.42 -12.67 43.18
C PHE A 9 20.58 -11.42 42.90
N ALA A 10 20.60 -10.96 41.65
CA ALA A 10 19.60 -10.10 40.99
C ALA A 10 20.02 -10.05 39.51
N GLY A 11 19.14 -10.03 38.52
CA GLY A 11 17.71 -9.81 38.52
C GLY A 11 17.34 -9.27 37.14
N LEU A 12 16.59 -10.07 36.39
CA LEU A 12 15.73 -9.69 35.26
C LEU A 12 15.81 -8.22 34.78
N ALA A 13 16.56 -7.94 33.69
CA ALA A 13 16.40 -6.69 32.94
C ALA A 13 16.81 -6.81 31.46
N LEU A 14 15.88 -6.45 30.58
CA LEU A 14 16.10 -6.04 29.17
C LEU A 14 16.98 -6.95 28.31
N LEU A 15 16.43 -8.13 27.98
CA LEU A 15 16.66 -8.70 26.65
C LEU A 15 16.08 -7.70 25.63
N LEU A 16 16.96 -7.16 24.79
CA LEU A 16 16.72 -6.09 23.82
C LEU A 16 15.39 -6.29 23.07
N LEU A 17 14.43 -5.41 23.36
CA LEU A 17 13.28 -5.13 22.49
C LEU A 17 13.79 -4.45 21.21
N LEU A 18 14.46 -5.22 20.37
CA LEU A 18 14.51 -4.96 18.94
C LEU A 18 13.04 -4.82 18.50
N PRO A 19 12.61 -3.65 17.99
CA PRO A 19 11.32 -3.58 17.33
C PRO A 19 11.45 -4.48 16.10
N ALA A 20 10.87 -5.68 16.19
CA ALA A 20 10.70 -6.57 15.07
C ALA A 20 9.83 -5.81 14.05
N CYS A 21 10.48 -5.11 13.14
CA CYS A 21 9.86 -4.40 12.02
C CYS A 21 9.40 -5.41 10.94
N SER A 22 8.93 -6.56 11.42
CA SER A 22 8.17 -7.57 10.71
C SER A 22 6.80 -6.98 10.40
N LYS A 23 6.76 -6.04 9.45
CA LYS A 23 5.57 -5.84 8.60
C LYS A 23 5.41 -7.06 7.67
N LEU A 24 5.26 -8.23 8.30
CA LEU A 24 4.53 -9.36 7.76
C LEU A 24 3.04 -8.98 7.80
N THR A 25 2.68 -8.03 6.93
CA THR A 25 1.29 -7.85 6.51
C THR A 25 0.80 -9.21 6.02
N PRO A 26 -0.30 -9.75 6.59
CA PRO A 26 -0.71 -11.11 6.30
C PRO A 26 -0.94 -11.31 4.80
N SER A 27 -0.46 -12.46 4.34
CA SER A 27 -0.56 -12.97 2.97
C SER A 27 -1.88 -12.59 2.28
N GLY A 28 -1.78 -11.87 1.15
CA GLY A 28 -2.91 -11.59 0.27
C GLY A 28 -3.82 -10.40 0.63
N ALA A 29 -3.59 -9.69 1.73
CA ALA A 29 -4.38 -8.48 2.04
C ALA A 29 -4.07 -7.33 1.05
N PRO A 30 -5.06 -6.57 0.56
CA PRO A 30 -4.83 -5.36 -0.22
C PRO A 30 -4.22 -4.25 0.63
N ALA A 31 -3.23 -3.55 0.09
CA ALA A 31 -2.59 -2.40 0.74
C ALA A 31 -2.39 -1.24 -0.25
N LEU A 32 -2.62 -0.02 0.22
CA LEU A 32 -2.18 1.20 -0.48
C LEU A 32 -0.80 1.57 0.06
N THR A 33 0.23 1.51 -0.78
CA THR A 33 1.63 1.81 -0.40
C THR A 33 2.16 3.01 -1.18
N VAL A 34 2.97 3.83 -0.52
CA VAL A 34 3.69 4.94 -1.17
C VAL A 34 5.08 4.45 -1.59
N HIS A 35 5.35 4.44 -2.89
CA HIS A 35 6.65 4.11 -3.47
C HIS A 35 7.34 5.38 -3.99
N ALA A 36 8.66 5.47 -3.81
CA ALA A 36 9.48 6.49 -4.46
C ALA A 36 9.90 5.99 -5.85
N HIS A 37 9.85 6.87 -6.84
CA HIS A 37 10.27 6.63 -8.22
C HIS A 37 11.12 7.81 -8.69
N GLY A 38 12.43 7.75 -8.41
CA GLY A 38 13.33 8.89 -8.52
C GLY A 38 12.95 9.98 -7.52
N GLN A 39 12.80 11.22 -8.00
CA GLN A 39 12.39 12.38 -7.18
C GLN A 39 10.86 12.50 -6.99
N LYS A 40 10.07 11.53 -7.49
CA LYS A 40 8.59 11.56 -7.39
C LYS A 40 8.08 10.40 -6.55
N PHE A 41 6.84 10.54 -6.05
CA PHE A 41 6.18 9.51 -5.25
C PHE A 41 4.92 9.02 -5.96
N VAL A 42 4.65 7.71 -5.94
CA VAL A 42 3.43 7.10 -6.49
C VAL A 42 2.73 6.29 -5.41
N VAL A 43 1.41 6.23 -5.47
CA VAL A 43 0.59 5.33 -4.64
C VAL A 43 0.29 4.09 -5.46
N ARG A 44 0.61 2.92 -4.92
CA ARG A 44 0.28 1.62 -5.51
C ARG A 44 -0.75 0.92 -4.64
N LEU A 45 -1.79 0.38 -5.26
CA LEU A 45 -2.66 -0.62 -4.65
C LEU A 45 -2.09 -1.99 -5.00
N THR A 46 -1.59 -2.72 -4.00
CA THR A 46 -1.06 -4.07 -4.18
C THR A 46 -1.98 -5.11 -3.53
N VAL A 47 -2.02 -6.31 -4.10
CA VAL A 47 -2.61 -7.51 -3.49
C VAL A 47 -1.56 -8.61 -3.56
N GLY A 48 -0.95 -8.93 -2.42
CA GLY A 48 0.27 -9.73 -2.38
C GLY A 48 1.37 -9.09 -3.23
N PRO A 49 2.06 -9.84 -4.12
CA PRO A 49 3.13 -9.30 -4.97
C PRO A 49 2.61 -8.49 -6.17
N LYS A 50 1.30 -8.48 -6.46
CA LYS A 50 0.74 -7.90 -7.68
C LYS A 50 0.28 -6.46 -7.46
N VAL A 51 0.74 -5.52 -8.30
CA VAL A 51 0.17 -4.17 -8.41
C VAL A 51 -1.14 -4.25 -9.20
N LEU A 52 -2.23 -3.75 -8.61
CA LEU A 52 -3.55 -3.66 -9.26
C LEU A 52 -3.84 -2.25 -9.80
N LEU A 53 -3.35 -1.22 -9.11
CA LEU A 53 -3.54 0.17 -9.47
C LEU A 53 -2.27 0.97 -9.14
N GLU A 54 -1.91 1.91 -10.01
CA GLU A 54 -0.92 2.94 -9.73
C GLU A 54 -1.53 4.34 -9.96
N SER A 55 -1.27 5.26 -9.03
CA SER A 55 -1.66 6.66 -9.15
C SER A 55 -0.75 7.44 -10.11
N ASP A 56 -1.16 8.65 -10.48
CA ASP A 56 -0.19 9.60 -11.04
C ASP A 56 0.87 10.01 -9.99
N SER A 57 1.96 10.61 -10.47
CA SER A 57 3.13 10.94 -9.66
C SER A 57 2.98 12.24 -8.84
N TYR A 58 3.19 12.16 -7.54
CA TYR A 58 3.18 13.25 -6.57
C TYR A 58 4.59 13.87 -6.37
N LYS A 59 4.61 15.13 -5.92
CA LYS A 59 5.83 15.91 -5.65
C LYS A 59 6.51 15.56 -4.31
N SER A 60 5.76 15.09 -3.31
CA SER A 60 6.29 14.71 -1.99
C SER A 60 5.62 13.45 -1.45
N ARG A 61 6.24 12.84 -0.44
CA ARG A 61 5.73 11.63 0.23
C ARG A 61 4.43 11.90 0.97
N GLU A 62 4.31 13.09 1.56
CA GLU A 62 3.15 13.59 2.30
C GLU A 62 1.98 13.77 1.33
N THR A 63 2.23 14.41 0.17
CA THR A 63 1.21 14.56 -0.88
C THR A 63 0.74 13.19 -1.40
N ALA A 64 1.64 12.20 -1.50
CA ALA A 64 1.28 10.83 -1.88
C ALA A 64 0.48 10.10 -0.79
N ARG A 65 0.77 10.32 0.51
CA ARG A 65 -0.03 9.78 1.62
C ARG A 65 -1.45 10.35 1.64
N GLU A 66 -1.60 11.67 1.50
CA GLU A 66 -2.92 12.30 1.35
C GLU A 66 -3.62 11.83 0.07
N GLY A 67 -2.87 11.63 -1.01
CA GLY A 67 -3.35 10.97 -2.23
C GLY A 67 -3.92 9.57 -1.98
N ALA A 68 -3.24 8.74 -1.18
CA ALA A 68 -3.72 7.40 -0.81
C ALA A 68 -5.02 7.44 0.00
N LYS A 69 -5.16 8.39 0.95
CA LYS A 69 -6.43 8.63 1.66
C LYS A 69 -7.54 9.02 0.69
N VAL A 70 -7.30 10.01 -0.19
CA VAL A 70 -8.27 10.45 -1.20
C VAL A 70 -8.66 9.31 -2.16
N ILE A 71 -7.71 8.43 -2.52
CA ILE A 71 -8.00 7.22 -3.29
C ILE A 71 -8.96 6.30 -2.54
N LYS A 72 -8.77 6.06 -1.24
CA LYS A 72 -9.66 5.19 -0.47
C LYS A 72 -11.03 5.82 -0.17
N GLU A 73 -11.07 7.10 0.19
CA GLU A 73 -12.28 7.77 0.68
C GLU A 73 -13.15 8.41 -0.41
N LYS A 74 -12.54 8.78 -1.55
CA LYS A 74 -13.19 9.58 -2.60
C LYS A 74 -13.12 8.96 -3.99
N TYR A 75 -12.77 7.67 -4.10
CA TYR A 75 -13.01 6.96 -5.36
C TYR A 75 -14.50 6.96 -5.71
N GLY A 76 -14.76 7.00 -7.01
CA GLY A 76 -16.10 6.96 -7.60
C GLY A 76 -16.12 5.86 -8.67
N PRO A 77 -16.27 6.20 -9.96
CA PRO A 77 -16.39 5.18 -10.99
C PRO A 77 -15.06 4.46 -11.21
N VAL A 78 -15.13 3.11 -11.15
CA VAL A 78 -14.08 2.19 -11.58
C VAL A 78 -14.54 1.55 -12.89
N LYS A 79 -13.81 1.79 -13.98
CA LYS A 79 -14.22 1.38 -15.34
C LYS A 79 -13.05 0.87 -16.18
N CYS A 80 -13.35 0.02 -17.16
CA CYS A 80 -12.39 -0.34 -18.20
C CYS A 80 -12.32 0.79 -19.25
N ASN A 81 -11.12 1.20 -19.65
CA ASN A 81 -10.93 2.15 -20.76
C ASN A 81 -10.72 1.42 -22.11
N THR A 82 -10.55 2.20 -23.18
CA THR A 82 -10.30 1.69 -24.54
C THR A 82 -8.96 0.97 -24.71
N THR A 83 -7.97 1.23 -23.85
CA THR A 83 -6.67 0.53 -23.84
C THR A 83 -6.64 -0.65 -22.87
N HIS A 84 -7.83 -1.19 -22.55
CA HIS A 84 -8.02 -2.33 -21.64
C HIS A 84 -7.36 -2.15 -20.27
N ARG A 85 -7.32 -0.93 -19.72
CA ARG A 85 -6.88 -0.63 -18.36
C ARG A 85 -8.10 -0.41 -17.47
N VAL A 86 -8.04 -0.93 -16.24
CA VAL A 86 -8.97 -0.51 -15.18
C VAL A 86 -8.53 0.88 -14.71
N VAL A 87 -9.47 1.82 -14.74
CA VAL A 87 -9.26 3.22 -14.38
C VAL A 87 -10.19 3.55 -13.22
N VAL A 88 -9.59 4.06 -12.14
CA VAL A 88 -10.29 4.57 -10.96
C VAL A 88 -10.29 6.09 -11.05
N GLN A 89 -11.48 6.68 -10.98
CA GLN A 89 -11.65 8.14 -10.96
C GLN A 89 -12.33 8.57 -9.66
N ALA A 90 -12.11 9.82 -9.27
CA ALA A 90 -12.87 10.47 -8.21
C ALA A 90 -14.28 10.81 -8.71
N LYS A 91 -15.18 11.18 -7.79
CA LYS A 91 -16.56 11.62 -8.11
C LYS A 91 -16.65 12.78 -9.12
N ASN A 92 -15.59 13.61 -9.23
CA ASN A 92 -15.48 14.69 -10.21
C ASN A 92 -14.75 14.27 -11.52
N ASN A 93 -14.74 12.98 -11.86
CA ASN A 93 -14.07 12.38 -13.02
C ASN A 93 -12.53 12.54 -13.08
N ARG A 94 -11.88 13.15 -12.08
CA ARG A 94 -10.42 13.22 -11.99
C ARG A 94 -9.83 11.82 -11.88
N LEU A 95 -8.79 11.52 -12.67
CA LEU A 95 -8.02 10.28 -12.55
C LEU A 95 -7.38 10.17 -11.16
N LEU A 96 -7.61 9.03 -10.50
CA LEU A 96 -6.98 8.68 -9.22
C LEU A 96 -5.91 7.60 -9.38
N GLY A 97 -6.14 6.65 -10.29
CA GLY A 97 -5.14 5.67 -10.69
C GLY A 97 -5.60 4.78 -11.84
N LYS A 98 -4.66 4.04 -12.41
CA LYS A 98 -4.85 3.13 -13.53
C LYS A 98 -4.08 1.83 -13.32
N SER A 99 -4.61 0.72 -13.84
CA SER A 99 -3.88 -0.55 -13.93
C SER A 99 -2.94 -0.56 -15.13
N GLU A 100 -2.11 -1.60 -15.19
CA GLU A 100 -1.50 -2.05 -16.44
C GLU A 100 -2.57 -2.48 -17.47
N PRO A 101 -2.26 -2.44 -18.78
CA PRO A 101 -3.19 -2.90 -19.81
C PRO A 101 -3.39 -4.42 -19.75
N PHE A 102 -4.65 -4.85 -19.72
CA PHE A 102 -5.04 -6.25 -19.84
C PHE A 102 -5.06 -6.69 -21.31
N ALA A 103 -4.84 -7.99 -21.56
CA ALA A 103 -4.82 -8.55 -22.91
C ALA A 103 -6.11 -8.31 -23.72
N ASN A 104 -7.26 -8.21 -23.06
CA ASN A 104 -8.55 -7.94 -23.71
C ASN A 104 -9.57 -7.28 -22.77
N LYS A 105 -10.64 -6.73 -23.37
CA LYS A 105 -11.77 -6.08 -22.66
C LYS A 105 -12.42 -6.99 -21.61
N ALA A 106 -12.55 -8.29 -21.85
CA ALA A 106 -13.18 -9.22 -20.92
C ALA A 106 -12.33 -9.42 -19.65
N ALA A 107 -11.01 -9.56 -19.80
CA ALA A 107 -10.07 -9.61 -18.68
C ALA A 107 -10.07 -8.30 -17.88
N CYS A 108 -10.07 -7.16 -18.57
CA CYS A 108 -10.19 -5.85 -17.96
C CYS A 108 -11.49 -5.71 -17.14
N GLN A 109 -12.65 -6.07 -17.72
CA GLN A 109 -13.94 -6.02 -17.04
C GLN A 109 -13.98 -6.91 -15.79
N LYS A 110 -13.47 -8.15 -15.86
CA LYS A 110 -13.37 -9.06 -14.70
C LYS A 110 -12.50 -8.49 -13.57
N ASN A 111 -11.49 -7.66 -13.87
CA ASN A 111 -10.62 -7.06 -12.87
C ASN A 111 -11.19 -5.77 -12.24
N ILE A 112 -12.27 -5.19 -12.76
CA ILE A 112 -12.92 -4.01 -12.16
C ILE A 112 -13.38 -4.34 -10.73
N ASP A 113 -14.07 -5.45 -10.54
CA ASP A 113 -14.63 -5.79 -9.23
C ASP A 113 -13.55 -6.27 -8.25
N VAL A 114 -12.46 -6.86 -8.75
CA VAL A 114 -11.24 -7.12 -7.97
C VAL A 114 -10.62 -5.81 -7.48
N VAL A 115 -10.51 -4.79 -8.34
CA VAL A 115 -9.97 -3.48 -7.96
C VAL A 115 -10.87 -2.75 -6.96
N LYS A 116 -12.20 -2.80 -7.12
CA LYS A 116 -13.15 -2.26 -6.12
C LYS A 116 -12.98 -2.94 -4.76
N ALA A 117 -13.08 -4.27 -4.72
CA ALA A 117 -12.94 -5.05 -3.48
C ALA A 117 -11.57 -4.86 -2.82
N ALA A 118 -10.51 -4.66 -3.62
CA ALA A 118 -9.19 -4.32 -3.13
C ALA A 118 -9.14 -2.90 -2.53
N LEU A 119 -9.76 -1.89 -3.14
CA LEU A 119 -9.85 -0.52 -2.60
C LEU A 119 -10.61 -0.48 -1.26
N ASP A 120 -11.77 -1.15 -1.19
CA ASP A 120 -12.59 -1.19 0.03
C ASP A 120 -11.84 -1.79 1.22
N ARG A 121 -11.11 -2.89 0.96
CA ARG A 121 -10.34 -3.61 1.97
C ARG A 121 -8.92 -3.06 2.18
N ALA A 122 -8.48 -2.07 1.40
CA ALA A 122 -7.10 -1.59 1.41
C ALA A 122 -6.71 -1.01 2.78
N ALA A 123 -5.61 -1.50 3.36
CA ALA A 123 -4.95 -0.79 4.47
C ALA A 123 -4.32 0.53 3.97
N LEU A 124 -4.36 1.57 4.80
CA LEU A 124 -3.71 2.87 4.53
C LEU A 124 -2.24 2.88 5.04
N PRO A 125 -1.33 3.66 4.40
CA PRO A 125 0.12 3.66 4.67
C PRO A 125 0.65 4.69 5.71
#